data_AF-A0A7W0KDQ5-F1
#
_entry.id   AF-A0A7W0KDQ5-F1
#
_cell.length_a   1.000
_cell.length_b   1.000
_cell.length_c   1.000
_cell.angle_alpha   90.00
_cell.angle_beta   90.00
_cell.angle_gamma   90.00
#
_symmetry.space_group_name_H-M   'P 1'
#
loop_
_entity.id
_entity.type
_entity.pdbx_description
1 polymer ?
#
loop_
_entity_poly.entity_id
_entity_poly.type
_entity_poly.pdbx_seq_one_letter_code
_entity_poly.pdbx_strand_id
1 'polypeptide(L)'
;MLRASALAGVGLAGMRGAALLAQEAATPTAAPPAPDGPFTLPELTYAFDALVPSIDAMTMEIHHDRHHQAYVDNLNRAVAD
;
A
#
# COMPACT_ATOMS: atom_id res chain seq x y z
N MET A 1 -18.25 54.80 39.72
CA MET A 1 -18.16 54.10 38.42
C MET A 1 -17.20 52.94 38.60
N LEU A 2 -17.69 51.74 38.30
CA LEU A 2 -17.20 50.44 38.77
C LEU A 2 -15.84 50.07 38.16
N ARG A 3 -14.88 49.66 39.00
CA ARG A 3 -13.56 49.16 38.58
C ARG A 3 -13.67 47.73 38.03
N ALA A 4 -12.84 47.46 37.04
CA ALA A 4 -12.68 46.19 36.34
C ALA A 4 -12.47 44.98 37.24
N SER A 5 -13.00 43.84 36.83
CA SER A 5 -12.54 42.50 37.23
C SER A 5 -12.96 41.51 36.14
N ALA A 6 -12.05 41.24 35.21
CA ALA A 6 -12.15 40.09 34.31
C ALA A 6 -11.51 38.91 35.05
N LEU A 7 -12.34 37.98 35.54
CA LEU A 7 -11.90 36.70 36.06
C LEU A 7 -11.73 35.76 34.87
N ALA A 8 -10.47 35.47 34.53
CA ALA A 8 -10.12 34.29 33.75
C ALA A 8 -10.20 33.08 34.69
N GLY A 9 -10.88 32.01 34.26
CA GLY A 9 -11.06 30.83 35.10
C GLY A 9 -11.53 29.59 34.35
N VAL A 10 -10.55 28.84 33.85
CA VAL A 10 -10.57 27.38 33.62
C VAL A 10 -11.52 26.88 32.50
N GLY A 11 -11.01 26.95 31.27
CA GLY A 11 -11.47 26.09 30.19
C GLY A 11 -11.17 24.63 30.50
N LEU A 12 -12.19 23.79 30.41
CA LEU A 12 -12.10 22.34 30.48
C LEU A 12 -11.05 21.85 29.46
N ALA A 13 -9.99 21.22 29.96
CA ALA A 13 -9.00 20.54 29.15
C ALA A 13 -9.66 19.34 28.45
N GLY A 14 -10.09 19.54 27.21
CA GLY A 14 -10.64 18.50 26.36
C GLY A 14 -9.99 18.53 24.99
N MET A 15 -8.80 17.91 24.87
CA MET A 15 -8.26 17.34 23.62
C MET A 15 -6.79 16.95 23.83
N ARG A 16 -6.55 15.79 24.42
CA ARG A 16 -5.25 15.09 24.30
C ARG A 16 -5.51 13.61 24.15
N GLY A 17 -5.80 13.17 22.93
CA GLY A 17 -6.06 11.77 22.67
C GLY A 17 -6.46 11.50 21.24
N ALA A 18 -5.54 11.75 20.31
CA ALA A 18 -5.38 11.08 19.01
C ALA A 18 -4.53 11.99 18.13
N ALA A 19 -3.22 12.05 18.41
CA ALA A 19 -2.28 12.26 17.33
C ALA A 19 -2.33 10.98 16.48
N LEU A 20 -3.33 10.91 15.62
CA LEU A 20 -3.39 10.00 14.50
C LEU A 20 -2.16 10.36 13.68
N LEU A 21 -1.10 9.56 13.79
CA LEU A 21 -0.07 9.54 12.78
C LEU A 21 -0.79 9.04 11.53
N ALA A 22 -1.31 9.99 10.74
CA ALA A 22 -1.63 9.73 9.37
C ALA A 22 -0.31 9.23 8.76
N GLN A 23 -0.20 7.92 8.61
CA GLN A 23 0.78 7.32 7.72
C GLN A 23 0.51 8.02 6.40
N GLU A 24 1.37 8.98 6.02
CA GLU A 24 1.36 9.51 4.67
C GLU A 24 1.44 8.28 3.79
N ALA A 25 0.33 8.00 3.09
CA ALA A 25 0.31 6.98 2.08
C ALA A 25 1.35 7.45 1.08
N ALA A 26 2.53 6.83 1.10
CA ALA A 26 3.53 7.01 0.09
C ALA A 26 2.78 6.80 -1.22
N THR A 27 2.60 7.87 -1.99
CA THR A 27 2.05 7.76 -3.33
C THR A 27 2.90 6.71 -4.02
N PRO A 28 2.33 5.56 -4.45
CA PRO A 28 3.09 4.60 -5.18
C PRO A 28 3.48 5.31 -6.47
N THR A 29 4.69 5.86 -6.51
CA THR A 29 5.32 6.26 -7.76
C THR A 29 5.24 5.02 -8.62
N ALA A 30 4.40 5.08 -9.66
CA ALA A 30 4.23 3.96 -10.57
C ALA A 30 5.63 3.54 -11.01
N ALA A 31 5.98 2.27 -10.74
CA ALA A 31 7.24 1.74 -11.21
C ALA A 31 7.30 1.98 -12.73
N PRO A 32 8.43 2.43 -13.27
CA PRO A 32 8.58 2.55 -14.71
C PRO A 32 8.19 1.23 -15.38
N PRO A 33 7.63 1.26 -16.61
CA PRO A 33 7.27 0.05 -17.33
C PRO A 33 8.45 -0.92 -17.32
N ALA A 34 8.18 -2.19 -17.04
CA ALA A 34 9.22 -3.20 -16.95
C ALA A 34 10.03 -3.21 -18.26
N PRO A 35 11.37 -3.33 -18.19
CA PRO A 35 12.16 -3.45 -19.39
C PRO A 35 11.81 -4.75 -20.13
N ASP A 36 11.87 -4.71 -21.46
CA ASP A 36 11.95 -5.93 -22.26
C ASP A 36 13.22 -6.68 -21.84
N GLY A 37 13.04 -7.80 -21.16
CA GLY A 37 14.14 -8.66 -20.73
C GLY A 37 13.90 -10.10 -21.14
N PRO A 38 14.93 -10.97 -21.06
CA PRO A 38 14.86 -12.32 -21.58
C PRO A 38 13.90 -13.23 -20.78
N PHE A 39 13.48 -12.81 -19.58
CA PHE A 39 12.60 -13.58 -18.71
C PHE A 39 11.14 -13.12 -18.85
N THR A 40 10.22 -14.08 -18.85
CA THR A 40 8.77 -13.86 -18.95
C THR A 40 8.05 -14.57 -17.83
N LEU A 41 6.88 -14.04 -17.45
CA LEU A 41 5.94 -14.71 -16.54
C LEU A 41 5.02 -15.61 -17.38
N PRO A 42 5.06 -16.95 -17.23
CA PRO A 42 4.14 -17.83 -17.94
C PRO A 42 2.70 -17.58 -17.48
N GLU A 43 1.77 -17.56 -18.42
CA GLU A 43 0.35 -17.50 -18.10
C GLU A 43 -0.11 -18.76 -17.34
N LEU A 44 -1.05 -18.59 -16.41
CA LEU A 44 -1.71 -19.72 -15.77
C LEU A 44 -2.53 -20.50 -16.79
N THR A 45 -2.39 -21.83 -16.79
CA THR A 45 -3.19 -22.74 -17.63
C THR A 45 -4.56 -23.05 -17.04
N TYR A 46 -4.93 -22.38 -15.93
CA TYR A 46 -6.16 -22.55 -15.19
C TYR A 46 -6.63 -21.21 -14.60
N ALA A 47 -7.94 -21.12 -14.31
CA ALA A 47 -8.53 -19.93 -13.70
C ALA A 47 -8.07 -19.74 -12.25
N PHE A 48 -8.09 -18.50 -11.74
CA PHE A 48 -7.62 -18.18 -10.39
C PHE A 48 -8.33 -18.94 -9.27
N ASP A 49 -9.58 -19.35 -9.47
CA ASP A 49 -10.39 -20.11 -8.51
C ASP A 49 -10.27 -21.64 -8.65
N ALA A 50 -9.47 -22.16 -9.58
CA ALA A 50 -9.35 -23.59 -9.84
C ALA A 50 -8.78 -24.40 -8.65
N LEU A 51 -8.21 -23.73 -7.65
CA LEU A 51 -7.57 -24.34 -6.47
C LEU A 51 -8.42 -24.26 -5.19
N VAL A 52 -9.65 -23.79 -5.29
CA VAL A 52 -10.62 -23.77 -4.18
C VAL A 52 -10.98 -25.21 -3.79
N PRO A 53 -11.12 -25.54 -2.48
CA PRO A 53 -11.13 -24.64 -1.31
C PRO A 53 -9.75 -24.42 -0.67
N SER A 54 -8.68 -24.94 -1.25
CA SER A 54 -7.34 -24.92 -0.63
C SER A 54 -6.67 -23.55 -0.77
N ILE A 55 -6.90 -22.86 -1.88
CA ILE A 55 -6.37 -21.52 -2.14
C ILE A 55 -7.49 -20.70 -2.77
N ASP A 56 -7.75 -19.51 -2.23
CA ASP A 56 -8.75 -18.60 -2.77
C ASP A 56 -8.26 -17.86 -4.02
N ALA A 57 -9.20 -17.39 -4.85
CA ALA A 57 -8.90 -16.73 -6.11
C ALA A 57 -8.11 -15.42 -5.94
N MET A 58 -8.39 -14.64 -4.89
CA MET A 58 -7.72 -13.35 -4.66
C MET A 58 -6.24 -13.58 -4.31
N THR A 59 -5.94 -14.64 -3.56
CA THR A 59 -4.56 -15.08 -3.33
C THR A 59 -3.86 -15.39 -4.64
N MET A 60 -4.48 -16.15 -5.55
CA MET A 60 -3.87 -16.50 -6.83
C MET A 60 -3.66 -15.27 -7.74
N GLU A 61 -4.63 -14.36 -7.81
CA GLU A 61 -4.53 -13.12 -8.58
C GLU A 61 -3.39 -12.24 -8.07
N ILE A 62 -3.34 -11.97 -6.76
CA ILE A 62 -2.29 -11.13 -6.17
C ILE A 62 -0.92 -11.81 -6.26
N HIS A 63 -0.84 -13.12 -6.04
CA HIS A 63 0.42 -13.85 -6.08
C HIS A 63 1.02 -13.87 -7.49
N HIS A 64 0.22 -14.19 -8.51
CA HIS A 64 0.71 -14.28 -9.89
C HIS A 64 0.93 -12.89 -10.51
N ASP A 65 -0.13 -12.08 -10.63
CA ASP A 65 -0.11 -10.87 -11.45
C ASP A 65 0.62 -9.70 -10.79
N ARG A 66 0.82 -9.76 -9.46
CA ARG A 66 1.53 -8.70 -8.73
C ARG A 66 2.88 -9.16 -8.24
N HIS A 67 2.93 -10.17 -7.37
CA HIS A 67 4.20 -10.57 -6.74
C HIS A 67 5.14 -11.26 -7.73
N HIS A 68 4.66 -12.25 -8.49
CA HIS A 68 5.51 -12.96 -9.46
C HIS A 68 5.92 -12.04 -10.61
N GLN A 69 4.98 -11.25 -11.16
CA GLN A 69 5.30 -10.25 -12.18
C GLN A 69 6.39 -9.28 -11.69
N ALA A 70 6.26 -8.75 -10.47
CA ALA A 70 7.28 -7.86 -9.91
C ALA A 70 8.65 -8.54 -9.80
N TYR A 71 8.73 -9.84 -9.47
CA TYR A 71 10.01 -10.55 -9.47
C TYR A 71 10.63 -10.65 -10.87
N VAL A 72 9.83 -10.98 -11.89
CA VAL A 72 10.30 -11.02 -13.29
C VAL A 72 10.81 -9.65 -13.74
N ASP A 73 10.04 -8.59 -13.47
CA ASP A 73 10.41 -7.21 -13.83
C ASP A 73 11.70 -6.76 -13.14
N ASN A 74 11.84 -7.06 -11.84
CA ASN A 74 13.04 -6.75 -11.08
C ASN A 74 14.25 -7.55 -11.56
N LEU A 75 14.06 -8.82 -11.91
CA LEU A 75 15.11 -9.67 -12.47
C LEU A 75 15.62 -9.10 -13.80
N ASN A 76 14.71 -8.80 -14.72
CA ASN A 76 15.05 -8.20 -16.01
C ASN A 76 15.81 -6.87 -15.85
N ARG A 77 15.42 -6.02 -14.88
CA ARG A 77 16.20 -4.81 -14.54
C ARG A 77 17.59 -5.10 -13.98
N ALA A 78 17.73 -6.12 -13.15
CA ALA A 78 18.99 -6.44 -12.48
C ALA A 78 20.04 -7.00 -13.45
N VAL A 79 19.61 -7.60 -14.57
CA VAL A 79 20.49 -8.23 -15.56
C VAL A 79 20.62 -7.46 -16.86
N ALA A 80 20.03 -6.27 -16.96
CA ALA A 80 20.15 -5.42 -18.14
C ALA A 80 21.59 -4.85 -18.22
N ASP A 81 22.23 -5.01 -19.38
CA ASP A 81 23.58 -4.49 -19.70
C ASP A 81 23.57 -2.97 -19.98
#